data_AF-A0A2N6G029-F1
#
_entry.id   AF-A0A2N6G029-F1
#
_cell.length_a   1.000
_cell.length_b   1.000
_cell.length_c   1.000
_cell.angle_alpha   90.00
_cell.angle_beta   90.00
_cell.angle_gamma   90.00
#
_symmetry.space_group_name_H-M   'P 1'
#
loop_
_entity.id
_entity.type
_entity.pdbx_description
1 polymer ?
#
loop_
_entity_poly.entity_id
_entity_poly.type
_entity_poly.pdbx_seq_one_letter_code
_entity_poly.pdbx_strand_id
1 'polypeptide(L)'
;MFTGEDRNRILSTVEDNNGFMKEFVEDYLHDIPQDMQNIEDAILQHDAVSLERSAHSLKSVVGLFQAMVPYNIARDMELLGKTKDFIAATERLKELRLAIAELNELLTETIEPSSR
;
A
#
# COMPACT_ATOMS: atom_id res chain seq x y z
N MET A 1 -5.16 -5.26 10.20
CA MET A 1 -6.48 -5.67 9.70
C MET A 1 -7.39 -4.46 9.73
N PHE A 2 -8.07 -4.16 8.64
CA PHE A 2 -8.99 -3.04 8.52
C PHE A 2 -10.23 -3.26 9.38
N THR A 3 -10.69 -2.19 10.03
CA THR A 3 -12.00 -2.19 10.68
C THR A 3 -13.11 -2.02 9.64
N GLY A 4 -14.37 -2.26 10.04
CA GLY A 4 -15.52 -1.99 9.16
C GLY A 4 -15.59 -0.52 8.70
N GLU A 5 -15.20 0.41 9.57
CA GLU A 5 -15.13 1.84 9.24
C GLU A 5 -14.01 2.15 8.24
N ASP A 6 -12.86 1.50 8.37
CA ASP A 6 -11.75 1.63 7.43
C ASP A 6 -12.16 1.15 6.03
N ARG A 7 -12.78 -0.04 5.94
CA ARG A 7 -13.26 -0.60 4.66
C ARG A 7 -14.26 0.34 3.99
N ASN A 8 -15.26 0.83 4.75
CA ASN A 8 -16.28 1.73 4.20
C ASN A 8 -15.67 3.03 3.64
N ARG A 9 -14.68 3.60 4.34
CA ARG A 9 -13.99 4.82 3.89
C ARG A 9 -13.20 4.60 2.59
N ILE A 10 -12.51 3.47 2.48
CA ILE A 10 -11.76 3.12 1.27
C ILE A 10 -12.71 2.93 0.10
N LEU A 11 -13.78 2.14 0.29
CA LEU A 11 -14.78 1.87 -0.75
C LEU A 11 -15.47 3.16 -1.21
N SER A 12 -15.94 4.01 -0.28
CA SER A 12 -16.59 5.28 -0.64
C SER A 12 -15.65 6.19 -1.43
N THR A 13 -14.36 6.21 -1.09
CA THR A 13 -13.34 6.99 -1.83
C THR A 13 -13.26 6.55 -3.29
N VAL A 14 -13.39 5.26 -3.58
CA VAL A 14 -13.35 4.76 -4.96
C VAL A 14 -14.67 5.02 -5.70
N GLU A 15 -15.80 4.86 -5.02
CA GLU A 15 -17.15 5.02 -5.60
C GLU A 15 -17.50 6.48 -5.94
N ASP A 16 -17.10 7.45 -5.11
CA ASP A 16 -17.53 8.85 -5.20
C ASP A 16 -16.92 9.61 -6.40
N ASN A 17 -15.97 9.02 -7.13
CA ASN A 17 -15.12 9.73 -8.09
C ASN A 17 -15.43 9.45 -9.58
N ASN A 18 -16.71 9.28 -9.95
CA ASN A 18 -17.20 9.23 -11.34
C ASN A 18 -16.38 8.30 -12.30
N GLY A 19 -15.77 7.24 -11.78
CA GLY A 19 -14.94 6.30 -12.54
C GLY A 19 -13.44 6.63 -12.62
N PHE A 20 -13.01 7.87 -12.33
CA PHE A 20 -11.59 8.24 -12.33
C PHE A 20 -10.77 7.39 -11.36
N MET A 21 -11.27 7.20 -10.13
CA MET A 21 -10.57 6.37 -9.14
C MET A 21 -10.48 4.90 -9.53
N LYS A 22 -11.34 4.40 -10.42
CA LYS A 22 -11.22 3.01 -10.91
C LYS A 22 -9.99 2.83 -11.79
N GLU A 23 -9.67 3.82 -12.64
CA GLU A 23 -8.43 3.81 -13.42
C GLU A 23 -7.20 3.79 -12.49
N PHE A 24 -7.21 4.58 -11.41
CA PHE A 24 -6.13 4.54 -10.41
C PHE A 24 -6.03 3.21 -9.67
N VAL A 25 -7.17 2.56 -9.40
CA VAL A 25 -7.18 1.23 -8.80
C VAL A 25 -6.56 0.21 -9.74
N GLU A 26 -6.88 0.25 -11.03
CA GLU A 26 -6.31 -0.65 -12.04
C GLU A 26 -4.78 -0.45 -12.15
N ASP A 27 -4.31 0.79 -12.28
CA ASP A 27 -2.89 1.12 -12.31
C ASP A 27 -2.17 0.67 -11.03
N TYR A 28 -2.76 0.94 -9.87
CA TYR A 28 -2.22 0.50 -8.58
C TYR A 28 -2.11 -1.03 -8.48
N LEU A 29 -3.17 -1.76 -8.86
CA LEU A 29 -3.17 -3.23 -8.80
C LEU A 29 -2.15 -3.85 -9.75
N HIS A 30 -1.87 -3.18 -10.88
CA HIS A 30 -0.82 -3.58 -11.81
C HIS A 30 0.58 -3.35 -11.22
N ASP A 31 0.82 -2.20 -10.58
CA ASP A 31 2.16 -1.77 -10.15
C ASP A 31 2.57 -2.30 -8.77
N ILE A 32 1.60 -2.55 -7.87
CA ILE A 32 1.87 -2.92 -6.48
C ILE A 32 2.77 -4.16 -6.29
N PRO A 33 2.72 -5.23 -7.13
CA PRO A 33 3.64 -6.35 -6.96
C PRO A 33 5.11 -5.94 -7.12
N GLN A 34 5.40 -5.06 -8.10
CA GLN A 34 6.76 -4.58 -8.34
C GLN A 34 7.20 -3.60 -7.25
N ASP A 35 6.31 -2.72 -6.79
CA ASP A 35 6.62 -1.80 -5.69
C ASP A 35 6.95 -2.55 -4.38
N MET A 36 6.20 -3.61 -4.08
CA MET A 36 6.49 -4.47 -2.93
C MET A 36 7.82 -5.20 -3.06
N GLN A 37 8.17 -5.68 -4.26
CA GLN A 37 9.48 -6.28 -4.53
C GLN A 37 10.61 -5.27 -4.34
N ASN A 38 10.44 -4.03 -4.82
CA ASN A 38 11.43 -2.97 -4.67
C ASN A 38 11.72 -2.65 -3.19
N ILE A 39 10.70 -2.67 -2.33
CA ILE A 39 10.85 -2.49 -0.87
C ILE A 39 11.62 -3.66 -0.25
N GLU A 40 11.26 -4.90 -0.62
CA GLU A 40 11.95 -6.10 -0.13
C GLU A 40 13.42 -6.13 -0.54
N ASP A 41 13.72 -5.85 -1.81
CA ASP A 41 15.07 -5.83 -2.35
C ASP A 41 15.92 -4.76 -1.65
N ALA A 42 15.36 -3.57 -1.39
CA ALA A 42 16.04 -2.53 -0.66
C ALA A 42 16.38 -2.94 0.78
N ILE A 43 15.51 -3.70 1.44
CA ILE A 43 15.80 -4.26 2.77
C ILE A 43 16.91 -5.31 2.66
N LEU A 44 16.81 -6.26 1.74
CA LEU A 44 17.80 -7.33 1.56
C LEU A 44 19.19 -6.82 1.22
N GLN A 45 19.27 -5.74 0.44
CA GLN A 45 20.53 -5.12 0.02
C GLN A 45 21.04 -4.07 1.01
N HIS A 46 20.33 -3.82 2.11
CA HIS A 46 20.59 -2.73 3.05
C HIS A 46 20.70 -1.34 2.36
N ASP A 47 19.89 -1.13 1.31
CA ASP A 47 19.83 0.13 0.58
C ASP A 47 18.80 1.08 1.22
N ALA A 48 19.31 1.92 2.11
CA ALA A 48 18.53 2.91 2.84
C ALA A 48 17.78 3.89 1.93
N VAL A 49 18.42 4.31 0.83
CA VAL A 49 17.87 5.35 -0.05
C VAL A 49 16.74 4.76 -0.88
N SER A 50 16.93 3.55 -1.40
CA SER A 50 15.87 2.84 -2.12
C SER A 50 14.70 2.49 -1.20
N LEU A 51 14.96 2.05 0.04
CA LEU A 51 13.90 1.77 1.01
C LEU A 51 13.07 3.02 1.32
N GLU A 52 13.73 4.15 1.60
CA GLU A 52 13.06 5.43 1.85
C GLU A 52 12.15 5.82 0.68
N ARG A 53 12.68 5.80 -0.54
CA ARG A 53 11.97 6.24 -1.75
C ARG A 53 10.79 5.33 -2.09
N SER A 54 11.00 4.03 -2.10
CA SER A 54 9.95 3.06 -2.42
C SER A 54 8.83 3.12 -1.39
N ALA A 55 9.16 3.20 -0.10
CA ALA A 55 8.17 3.37 0.96
C ALA A 55 7.42 4.71 0.87
N HIS A 56 8.10 5.80 0.53
CA HIS A 56 7.47 7.11 0.32
C HIS A 56 6.49 7.11 -0.87
N SER A 57 6.87 6.45 -1.98
CA SER A 57 6.01 6.29 -3.16
C SER A 57 4.75 5.51 -2.78
N LEU A 58 4.93 4.32 -2.20
CA LEU A 58 3.83 3.46 -1.78
C LEU A 58 2.88 4.19 -0.81
N LYS A 59 3.43 4.88 0.19
CA LYS A 59 2.66 5.71 1.14
C LYS A 59 1.77 6.72 0.41
N SER A 60 2.31 7.39 -0.62
CA SER A 60 1.57 8.39 -1.38
C SER A 60 0.40 7.76 -2.14
N VAL A 61 0.64 6.62 -2.78
CA VAL A 61 -0.39 5.92 -3.56
C VAL A 61 -1.50 5.37 -2.67
N VAL A 62 -1.17 4.62 -1.61
CA VAL A 62 -2.20 4.06 -0.71
C VAL A 62 -2.95 5.15 0.06
N GLY A 63 -2.34 6.34 0.21
CA GLY A 63 -2.97 7.53 0.76
C GLY A 63 -4.11 8.08 -0.10
N LEU A 64 -4.06 7.91 -1.43
CA LEU A 64 -5.15 8.31 -2.35
C LEU A 64 -6.44 7.56 -2.05
N PHE A 65 -6.34 6.30 -1.62
CA PHE A 65 -7.48 5.46 -1.24
C PHE A 65 -7.90 5.68 0.22
N GLN A 66 -7.27 6.60 0.95
CA GLN A 66 -7.43 6.78 2.40
C GLN A 66 -7.19 5.48 3.20
N ALA A 67 -6.34 4.58 2.70
CA ALA A 67 -6.01 3.32 3.34
C ALA A 67 -4.98 3.54 4.47
N MET A 68 -5.47 3.98 5.63
CA MET A 68 -4.62 4.47 6.73
C MET A 68 -3.68 3.42 7.32
N VAL A 69 -4.06 2.13 7.30
CA VAL A 69 -3.20 1.06 7.81
C VAL A 69 -1.92 0.91 6.97
N PRO A 70 -1.98 0.58 5.66
CA PRO A 70 -0.77 0.51 4.83
C PRO A 70 -0.06 1.86 4.72
N TYR A 71 -0.79 2.99 4.74
CA TYR A 71 -0.18 4.33 4.78
C TYR A 71 0.76 4.50 5.98
N ASN A 72 0.31 4.17 7.19
CA ASN A 72 1.10 4.31 8.40
C ASN A 72 2.30 3.35 8.41
N ILE A 73 2.11 2.12 7.91
CA ILE A 73 3.20 1.14 7.80
C ILE A 73 4.27 1.64 6.84
N ALA A 74 3.88 2.11 5.64
CA ALA A 74 4.80 2.64 4.64
C ALA A 74 5.53 3.91 5.14
N ARG A 75 4.84 4.80 5.85
CA ARG A 75 5.47 5.94 6.54
C ARG A 75 6.55 5.50 7.53
N ASP A 76 6.30 4.44 8.29
CA ASP A 76 7.28 3.95 9.24
C ASP A 76 8.45 3.26 8.53
N MET A 77 8.22 2.55 7.43
CA MET A 77 9.30 2.01 6.60
C MET A 77 10.17 3.12 5.98
N GLU A 78 9.58 4.24 5.56
CA GLU A 78 10.32 5.42 5.10
C GLU A 78 11.26 5.94 6.20
N LEU A 79 10.78 6.00 7.45
CA LEU A 79 11.60 6.39 8.60
C LEU A 79 12.70 5.36 8.91
N LEU A 80 12.39 4.07 8.84
CA LEU A 80 13.36 2.99 9.06
C LEU A 80 14.48 3.00 8.01
N GLY A 81 14.17 3.35 6.76
CA GLY A 81 15.17 3.64 5.73
C GLY A 81 16.09 4.79 6.13
N LYS A 82 15.52 5.92 6.59
CA LYS A 82 16.28 7.08 7.07
C LYS A 82 17.21 6.74 8.25
N THR A 83 16.76 5.88 9.17
CA THR A 83 17.56 5.45 10.34
C THR A 83 18.43 4.23 10.06
N LYS A 84 18.34 3.62 8.88
CA LYS A 84 19.06 2.40 8.46
C LYS A 84 18.81 1.19 9.38
N ASP A 85 17.60 1.09 9.94
CA ASP A 85 17.21 -0.04 10.80
C ASP A 85 16.52 -1.13 9.97
N PHE A 86 17.33 -1.93 9.29
CA PHE A 86 16.84 -3.00 8.39
C PHE A 86 16.26 -4.20 9.13
N ILE A 87 16.64 -4.39 10.40
CA ILE A 87 16.07 -5.45 11.25
C ILE A 87 14.61 -5.12 11.52
N ALA A 88 14.34 -3.90 12.01
CA ALA A 88 12.97 -3.45 12.21
C ALA A 88 12.20 -3.35 10.89
N ALA A 89 12.85 -2.94 9.79
CA ALA A 89 12.22 -2.90 8.46
C ALA A 89 11.77 -4.29 7.99
N THR A 90 12.56 -5.34 8.26
CA THR A 90 12.20 -6.73 7.91
C THR A 90 10.94 -7.21 8.64
N GLU A 91 10.81 -6.87 9.93
CA GLU A 91 9.60 -7.19 10.69
C GLU A 91 8.40 -6.39 10.17
N ARG A 92 8.60 -5.09 9.90
CA ARG A 92 7.56 -4.20 9.38
C ARG A 92 7.07 -4.59 7.97
N LEU A 93 7.94 -5.17 7.14
CA LEU A 93 7.58 -5.67 5.81
C LEU A 93 6.52 -6.78 5.88
N LYS A 94 6.54 -7.64 6.91
CA LYS A 94 5.52 -8.69 7.08
C LYS A 94 4.15 -8.09 7.30
N GLU A 95 4.06 -7.04 8.11
CA GLU A 95 2.83 -6.31 8.37
C GLU A 95 2.35 -5.56 7.13
N LEU A 96 3.28 -4.96 6.38
CA LEU A 96 2.96 -4.28 5.13
C LEU A 96 2.34 -5.24 4.11
N ARG A 97 2.91 -6.43 3.94
CA ARG A 97 2.38 -7.46 3.02
C ARG A 97 0.93 -7.83 3.34
N LEU A 98 0.63 -8.03 4.62
CA LEU A 98 -0.74 -8.37 5.05
C LEU A 98 -1.70 -7.21 4.77
N ALA A 99 -1.31 -5.98 5.10
CA ALA A 99 -2.14 -4.81 4.86
C ALA A 99 -2.37 -4.52 3.37
N ILE A 100 -1.35 -4.74 2.53
CA ILE A 100 -1.46 -4.60 1.07
C ILE A 100 -2.33 -5.70 0.47
N ALA A 101 -2.19 -6.95 0.92
CA ALA A 101 -3.06 -8.03 0.46
C ALA A 101 -4.53 -7.74 0.77
N GLU A 102 -4.82 -7.30 2.00
CA GLU A 102 -6.17 -6.92 2.42
C GLU A 102 -6.72 -5.72 1.62
N LEU A 103 -5.86 -4.73 1.31
CA LEU A 103 -6.25 -3.60 0.47
C LEU A 103 -6.55 -4.04 -0.97
N ASN A 104 -5.72 -4.91 -1.55
CA ASN A 104 -5.88 -5.39 -2.91
C ASN A 104 -7.19 -6.17 -3.08
N GLU A 105 -7.54 -7.02 -2.11
CA GLU A 105 -8.83 -7.71 -2.08
C GLU A 105 -9.99 -6.70 -2.10
N LEU A 106 -9.95 -5.72 -1.20
CA LEU A 106 -10.99 -4.69 -1.10
C LEU A 106 -11.15 -3.86 -2.38
N LEU A 107 -10.03 -3.47 -3.00
CA LEU A 107 -10.05 -2.68 -4.24
C LEU A 107 -10.49 -3.50 -5.46
N THR A 108 -10.18 -4.79 -5.50
CA THR A 108 -10.62 -5.69 -6.58
C THR A 108 -12.15 -5.80 -6.61
N GLU A 109 -12.81 -5.84 -5.44
CA GLU A 109 -14.28 -5.83 -5.32
C GLU A 109 -14.93 -4.60 -5.98
N THR A 110 -14.18 -3.49 -6.17
CA THR A 110 -14.71 -2.24 -6.75
C THR A 110 -14.64 -2.18 -8.28
N ILE A 111 -13.74 -2.96 -8.89
CA ILE A 111 -13.53 -2.99 -10.35
C ILE A 111 -14.24 -4.18 -11.00
N GLU A 112 -14.41 -5.29 -10.28
CA GLU A 112 -15.21 -6.40 -10.79
C GLU A 112 -16.69 -6.00 -10.77
N PRO A 113 -17.42 -6.11 -11.90
CA PRO A 113 -18.86 -5.94 -11.88
C PRO A 113 -19.43 -7.02 -10.97
N SER A 114 -20.05 -6.61 -9.86
CA SER A 114 -20.85 -7.51 -9.04
C SER A 114 -21.83 -8.21 -9.98
N SER A 115 -21.56 -9.48 -10.28
CA SER A 115 -22.46 -10.32 -11.08
C SER A 115 -23.73 -10.46 -10.26
N ARG A 116 -24.70 -9.58 -10.53
CA ARG A 116 -26.07 -9.66 -10.05
C ARG A 116 -26.82 -10.75 -10.79
#